data_AF-A0A7C4HQ81-F1
#
_entry.id   AF-A0A7C4HQ81-F1
#
_cell.length_a   1.000
_cell.length_b   1.000
_cell.length_c   1.000
_cell.angle_alpha   90.00
_cell.angle_beta   90.00
_cell.angle_gamma   90.00
#
_symmetry.space_group_name_H-M   'P 1'
#
loop_
_entity.id
_entity.type
_entity.pdbx_description
1 polymer ?
#
loop_
_entity_poly.entity_id
_entity_poly.type
_entity_poly.pdbx_seq_one_letter_code
_entity_poly.pdbx_strand_id
1 'polypeptide(L)'
;MVELKCEWCGTSFRRERRQRFCGPSCSAKWRMSRPDFVASLHTPKRAEACRQAMQRLHHNPKAMENLRRYLLSDRNPFRDPVKRAEAQSKAHRKLVASGYRMLNGGNGKGPTRPQLVLARLLGWSTEYVVPTKGLPGYPSHYKLDIANPERRIAIEVDGQSHSSKAVRAKDIKKTRFLEDRGWTVLRFRNAEVLRNLSAVLQAIQEALSSTTSRQPPETTSPMDCSSTTATA
;
A
#
# COMPACT_ATOMS: atom_id res chain seq x y z
N MET A 1 -2.70 17.35 48.93
CA MET A 1 -2.56 17.53 47.47
C MET A 1 -2.13 18.96 47.20
N VAL A 2 -1.18 19.17 46.29
CA VAL A 2 -0.67 20.50 45.93
C VAL A 2 -1.45 21.02 44.73
N GLU A 3 -1.88 22.28 44.78
CA GLU A 3 -2.46 22.99 43.65
C GLU A 3 -1.35 23.54 42.74
N LEU A 4 -1.42 23.20 41.46
CA LEU A 4 -0.37 23.45 40.47
C LEU A 4 -0.98 24.06 39.22
N LYS A 5 -0.20 24.88 38.50
CA LYS A 5 -0.58 25.42 37.20
C LYS A 5 0.15 24.67 36.09
N CYS A 6 -0.59 24.19 35.09
CA CYS A 6 0.00 23.48 33.96
C CYS A 6 0.85 24.42 33.09
N GLU A 7 2.12 24.10 32.89
CA GLU A 7 3.03 24.94 32.08
C GLU A 7 2.67 24.99 30.58
N TRP A 8 1.81 24.09 30.09
CA TRP A 8 1.37 24.07 28.69
C TRP A 8 0.02 24.76 28.47
N CYS A 9 -1.01 24.39 29.24
CA CYS A 9 -2.37 24.88 29.02
C CYS A 9 -2.85 25.89 30.06
N GLY A 10 -2.03 26.20 31.07
CA GLY A 10 -2.37 27.16 32.13
C GLY A 10 -3.43 26.69 33.13
N THR A 11 -4.09 25.55 32.90
CA THR A 11 -5.13 25.00 33.77
C THR A 11 -4.57 24.61 35.14
N SER A 12 -5.27 24.99 36.21
CA SER A 12 -4.98 24.55 37.57
C SER A 12 -5.37 23.08 37.77
N PHE A 13 -4.53 22.32 38.46
CA PHE A 13 -4.76 20.90 38.73
C PHE A 13 -4.15 20.48 40.07
N ARG A 14 -4.68 19.41 40.66
CA ARG A 14 -4.23 18.87 41.96
C ARG A 14 -3.55 17.52 41.82
N ARG A 15 -2.40 17.36 42.47
CA ARG A 15 -1.64 16.10 42.54
C ARG A 15 -1.01 15.94 43.92
N GLU A 16 -0.64 14.71 44.27
CA GLU A 16 0.11 14.42 45.50
C GLU A 16 1.56 14.91 45.42
N ARG A 17 2.15 14.85 44.22
CA ARG A 17 3.54 15.28 43.96
C ARG A 17 3.57 16.45 42.99
N ARG A 18 4.59 17.31 43.11
CA ARG A 18 4.81 18.43 42.19
C ARG A 18 5.01 17.91 40.77
N GLN A 19 4.19 18.40 39.85
CA GLN A 19 4.22 18.06 38.43
C GLN A 19 4.10 19.32 37.58
N ARG A 20 4.70 19.30 36.40
CA ARG A 20 4.73 20.44 35.46
C ARG A 20 3.49 20.55 34.59
N PHE A 21 2.80 19.43 34.36
CA PHE A 21 1.69 19.34 33.39
C PHE A 21 0.49 18.64 34.02
N CYS A 22 -0.71 19.05 33.65
CA CYS A 22 -1.96 18.45 34.14
C CYS A 22 -2.16 17.00 33.69
N GLY A 23 -1.44 16.56 32.64
CA GLY A 23 -1.43 15.17 32.20
C GLY A 23 -0.49 14.90 31.02
N PRO A 24 -0.46 13.64 30.53
CA PRO A 24 0.44 13.20 29.47
C PRO A 24 0.29 13.98 28.17
N SER A 25 -0.94 14.39 27.82
CA SER A 25 -1.22 15.17 26.60
C SER A 25 -0.51 16.51 26.62
N CYS A 26 -0.61 17.28 27.71
CA CYS A 26 0.06 18.57 27.86
C CYS A 26 1.59 18.42 27.88
N SER A 27 2.11 17.39 28.57
CA SER A 27 3.53 17.08 28.55
C SER A 27 4.04 16.73 27.14
N ALA A 28 3.26 15.97 26.36
CA ALA A 28 3.62 15.62 24.99
C ALA A 28 3.60 16.86 24.08
N LYS A 29 2.55 17.69 24.14
CA LYS A 29 2.46 18.92 23.36
C LYS A 29 3.60 19.88 23.66
N TRP A 30 3.94 20.08 24.93
CA TRP A 30 5.09 20.90 25.34
C TRP A 30 6.43 20.37 24.82
N ARG A 31 6.63 19.04 24.79
CA ARG A 31 7.83 18.46 24.17
C ARG A 31 7.84 18.65 22.65
N MET A 32 6.69 18.53 21.98
CA MET A 32 6.59 18.69 20.53
C MET A 32 6.70 20.15 20.08
N SER A 33 6.43 21.13 20.94
CA SER A 33 6.58 22.55 20.61
C SER A 33 8.04 23.02 20.62
N ARG A 34 8.96 22.19 21.09
CA ARG A 34 10.38 22.51 21.26
C ARG A 34 11.19 22.10 20.02
N PRO A 35 11.76 23.05 19.26
CA PRO A 35 12.50 22.73 18.04
C PRO A 35 13.70 21.79 18.26
N ASP A 36 14.44 21.99 19.35
CA ASP A 36 15.56 21.14 19.76
C ASP A 36 15.10 19.68 20.00
N PHE A 37 13.96 19.52 20.66
CA PHE A 37 13.39 18.21 20.91
C PHE A 37 12.92 17.56 19.61
N VAL A 38 12.22 18.29 18.74
CA VAL A 38 11.75 17.77 17.44
C VAL A 38 12.91 17.35 16.55
N ALA A 39 13.98 18.15 16.48
CA ALA A 39 15.20 17.79 15.75
C ALA A 39 15.83 16.49 16.28
N SER A 40 15.78 16.26 17.60
CA SER A 40 16.29 15.03 18.22
C SER A 40 15.48 13.74 17.89
N LEU A 41 14.26 13.87 17.37
CA LEU A 41 13.41 12.72 17.04
C LEU A 41 13.86 12.02 15.76
N HIS A 42 14.33 12.78 14.77
CA HIS A 42 14.61 12.30 13.42
C HIS A 42 16.12 12.12 13.18
N THR A 43 16.78 11.37 14.07
CA THR A 43 18.23 11.08 13.95
C THR A 43 18.48 9.61 13.56
N PRO A 44 19.55 9.31 12.78
CA PRO A 44 19.89 7.94 12.41
C PRO A 44 20.08 7.02 13.61
N LYS A 45 20.75 7.51 14.67
CA LYS A 45 20.98 6.79 15.92
C LYS A 45 19.65 6.37 16.59
N ARG A 46 18.68 7.28 16.65
CA ARG A 46 17.37 7.01 17.25
C ARG A 46 16.52 6.08 16.38
N ALA A 47 16.60 6.23 15.06
CA ALA A 47 15.96 5.32 14.11
C ALA A 47 16.49 3.89 14.26
N GLU A 48 17.81 3.72 14.41
CA GLU A 48 18.44 2.42 14.64
C GLU A 48 18.05 1.81 15.98
N ALA A 49 18.10 2.60 17.06
CA ALA A 49 17.65 2.14 18.38
C ALA A 49 16.17 1.68 18.36
N CYS A 50 15.32 2.39 17.62
CA CYS A 50 13.92 2.00 17.42
C CYS A 50 13.80 0.68 16.65
N ARG A 51 14.55 0.50 15.56
CA ARG A 51 14.59 -0.77 14.81
C ARG A 51 15.01 -1.94 15.69
N GLN A 52 16.07 -1.79 16.46
CA GLN A 52 16.56 -2.83 17.38
C GLN A 52 15.56 -3.14 18.50
N ALA A 53 14.86 -2.13 19.02
CA ALA A 53 13.78 -2.35 19.99
C ALA A 53 12.62 -3.14 19.37
N MET A 54 12.20 -2.80 18.15
CA MET A 54 11.16 -3.52 17.42
C MET A 54 11.56 -4.97 17.10
N GLN A 55 12.81 -5.19 16.68
CA GLN A 55 13.34 -6.53 16.47
C GLN A 55 13.26 -7.35 17.77
N ARG A 56 13.72 -6.81 18.91
CA ARG A 56 13.64 -7.51 20.21
C ARG A 56 12.20 -7.83 20.61
N LEU A 57 11.25 -6.93 20.37
CA LEU A 57 9.83 -7.16 20.64
C LEU A 57 9.27 -8.30 19.78
N HIS A 58 9.58 -8.32 18.48
CA HIS A 58 9.13 -9.38 17.57
C HIS A 58 9.68 -10.76 17.94
N HIS A 59 10.92 -10.83 18.43
CA HIS A 59 11.54 -12.08 18.85
C HIS A 59 11.12 -12.53 20.25
N ASN A 60 10.35 -11.71 20.99
CA ASN A 60 9.85 -12.06 22.31
C ASN A 60 8.47 -12.74 22.20
N PRO A 61 8.36 -14.07 22.44
CA PRO A 61 7.11 -14.79 22.21
C PRO A 61 5.97 -14.31 23.12
N LYS A 62 6.27 -13.97 24.38
CA LYS A 62 5.28 -13.46 25.35
C LYS A 62 4.76 -12.09 24.94
N ALA A 63 5.63 -11.22 24.42
CA ALA A 63 5.23 -9.91 23.91
C ALA A 63 4.31 -10.05 22.69
N MET A 64 4.65 -10.94 21.75
CA MET A 64 3.84 -11.19 20.55
C MET A 64 2.49 -11.83 20.89
N GLU A 65 2.44 -12.73 21.86
CA GLU A 65 1.18 -13.31 22.35
C GLU A 65 0.30 -12.27 23.05
N ASN A 66 0.87 -11.40 23.88
CA ASN A 66 0.12 -10.30 24.49
C ASN A 66 -0.44 -9.33 23.44
N LEU A 67 0.34 -9.02 22.40
CA LEU A 67 -0.11 -8.20 21.27
C LEU A 67 -1.28 -8.89 20.54
N ARG A 68 -1.15 -10.18 20.23
CA ARG A 68 -2.22 -10.97 19.60
C ARG A 68 -3.51 -10.92 20.43
N ARG A 69 -3.41 -11.14 21.74
CA ARG A 69 -4.55 -11.06 22.67
C ARG A 69 -5.19 -9.68 22.65
N TYR A 70 -4.39 -8.62 22.69
CA TYR A 70 -4.90 -7.25 22.62
C TYR A 70 -5.63 -6.97 21.31
N LEU A 71 -5.02 -7.31 20.16
CA LEU A 71 -5.59 -7.06 18.83
C LEU A 71 -6.97 -7.71 18.67
N LEU A 72 -7.17 -8.88 19.26
CA LEU A 72 -8.43 -9.64 19.25
C LEU A 72 -9.40 -9.23 20.36
N SER A 73 -8.97 -8.46 21.35
CA SER A 73 -9.83 -8.06 22.49
C SER A 73 -10.74 -6.86 22.16
N ASP A 74 -11.84 -6.74 22.88
CA ASP A 74 -12.78 -5.61 22.74
C ASP A 74 -12.20 -4.27 23.23
N ARG A 75 -11.08 -4.33 23.96
CA ARG A 75 -10.31 -3.14 24.34
C ARG A 75 -9.60 -2.50 23.15
N ASN A 76 -9.48 -3.20 22.02
CA ASN A 76 -8.91 -2.63 20.81
C ASN A 76 -9.99 -1.83 20.05
N PRO A 77 -9.95 -0.48 20.08
CA PRO A 77 -10.97 0.35 19.44
C PRO A 77 -11.00 0.19 17.92
N PHE A 78 -9.95 -0.35 17.30
CA PHE A 78 -9.90 -0.60 15.87
C PHE A 78 -10.62 -1.88 15.43
N ARG A 79 -11.16 -2.69 16.35
CA ARG A 79 -12.09 -3.78 16.00
C ARG A 79 -13.40 -3.23 15.46
N ASP A 80 -13.84 -2.08 15.95
CA ASP A 80 -15.01 -1.35 15.47
C ASP A 80 -14.74 -0.79 14.05
N PRO A 81 -15.53 -1.19 13.03
CA PRO A 81 -15.38 -0.70 11.66
C PRO A 81 -15.51 0.82 11.54
N VAL A 82 -16.37 1.45 12.35
CA VAL A 82 -16.62 2.89 12.30
C VAL A 82 -15.37 3.64 12.76
N LYS A 83 -14.84 3.30 13.94
CA LYS A 83 -13.61 3.91 14.46
C LYS A 83 -12.42 3.71 13.54
N ARG A 84 -12.33 2.55 12.88
CA ARG A 84 -11.29 2.27 11.88
C ARG A 84 -11.42 3.19 10.66
N ALA A 85 -12.63 3.35 10.13
CA ALA A 85 -12.90 4.23 8.99
C ALA A 85 -12.65 5.71 9.32
N GLU A 86 -13.03 6.16 10.53
CA GLU A 86 -12.74 7.52 11.03
C GLU A 86 -11.24 7.77 11.11
N ALA A 87 -10.48 6.83 11.68
CA ALA A 87 -9.03 6.94 11.80
C ALA A 87 -8.35 6.98 10.41
N GLN A 88 -8.79 6.13 9.47
CA GLN A 88 -8.31 6.13 8.09
C GLN A 88 -8.61 7.46 7.39
N SER A 89 -9.84 7.98 7.53
CA SER A 89 -10.26 9.25 6.94
C SER A 89 -9.45 10.43 7.49
N LYS A 90 -9.21 10.45 8.80
CA LYS A 90 -8.39 11.48 9.46
C LYS A 90 -6.93 11.42 9.00
N ALA A 91 -6.36 10.23 8.86
CA ALA A 91 -5.02 10.04 8.32
C ALA A 91 -4.93 10.49 6.86
N HIS A 92 -5.88 10.09 6.02
CA HIS A 92 -5.96 10.48 4.62
C HIS A 92 -6.04 12.00 4.46
N ARG A 93 -6.94 12.67 5.20
CA ARG A 93 -7.07 14.14 5.16
C ARG A 93 -5.77 14.85 5.51
N LYS A 94 -5.06 14.38 6.54
CA LYS A 94 -3.77 14.96 6.95
C LYS A 94 -2.70 14.79 5.88
N LEU A 95 -2.63 13.62 5.26
CA LEU A 95 -1.72 13.36 4.15
C LEU A 95 -2.02 14.31 2.98
N VAL A 96 -3.29 14.38 2.54
CA VAL A 96 -3.70 15.30 1.47
C VAL A 96 -3.31 16.74 1.81
N ALA A 97 -3.59 17.19 3.04
CA ALA A 97 -3.24 18.54 3.50
C ALA A 97 -1.73 18.82 3.55
N SER A 98 -0.89 17.80 3.75
CA SER A 98 0.57 17.95 3.71
C SER A 98 1.13 17.99 2.28
N GLY A 99 0.27 18.08 1.26
CA GLY A 99 0.66 18.01 -0.14
C GLY A 99 1.02 16.59 -0.60
N TYR A 100 0.75 15.55 0.21
CA TYR A 100 0.93 14.18 -0.21
C TYR A 100 -0.11 13.83 -1.28
N ARG A 101 0.32 13.83 -2.55
CA ARG A 101 -0.39 13.09 -3.59
C ARG A 101 -0.08 11.63 -3.39
N MET A 102 -1.10 10.77 -3.30
CA MET A 102 -0.92 9.33 -3.50
C MET A 102 -0.39 9.12 -4.91
N LEU A 103 0.91 9.28 -5.10
CA LEU A 103 1.48 9.12 -6.43
C LEU A 103 1.47 7.67 -6.83
N ASN A 104 1.72 6.72 -5.91
CA ASN A 104 1.61 5.29 -6.15
C ASN A 104 1.55 4.57 -4.80
N GLY A 105 0.61 3.62 -4.63
CA GLY A 105 0.51 2.81 -3.40
C GLY A 105 1.78 2.01 -3.04
N GLY A 106 2.06 1.92 -1.74
CA GLY A 106 2.72 0.77 -1.10
C GLY A 106 4.16 0.42 -1.52
N ASN A 107 5.12 1.31 -1.26
CA ASN A 107 6.55 1.07 -0.94
C ASN A 107 7.41 2.32 -1.20
N GLY A 108 6.83 3.41 -1.72
CA GLY A 108 7.43 4.75 -1.72
C GLY A 108 8.66 4.94 -2.63
N LYS A 109 9.05 3.93 -3.41
CA LYS A 109 10.22 4.01 -4.32
C LYS A 109 9.88 4.44 -5.75
N GLY A 110 8.60 4.45 -6.13
CA GLY A 110 8.20 4.71 -7.52
C GLY A 110 8.73 3.65 -8.50
N PRO A 111 8.46 3.81 -9.80
CA PRO A 111 8.96 2.88 -10.81
C PRO A 111 10.49 2.95 -10.95
N THR A 112 11.12 1.81 -11.19
CA THR A 112 12.58 1.72 -11.40
C THR A 112 12.98 2.30 -12.77
N ARG A 113 14.27 2.63 -12.96
CA ARG A 113 14.77 3.12 -14.27
C ARG A 113 14.45 2.16 -15.43
N PRO A 114 14.65 0.83 -15.31
CA PRO A 114 14.20 -0.14 -16.32
C PRO A 114 12.71 -0.07 -16.64
N GLN A 115 11.86 0.05 -15.62
CA GLN A 115 10.41 0.17 -15.80
C GLN A 115 10.04 1.45 -16.57
N LEU A 116 10.64 2.59 -16.20
CA LEU A 116 10.41 3.87 -16.87
C LEU A 116 10.85 3.86 -18.33
N VAL A 117 12.00 3.27 -18.64
CA VAL A 117 12.51 3.17 -20.01
C VAL A 117 11.56 2.35 -20.87
N LEU A 118 11.16 1.15 -20.41
CA LEU A 118 10.24 0.30 -21.16
C LEU A 118 8.86 0.96 -21.32
N ALA A 119 8.29 1.51 -20.25
CA ALA A 119 6.99 2.16 -20.29
C ALA A 119 6.97 3.31 -21.31
N ARG A 120 8.03 4.12 -21.34
CA ARG A 120 8.17 5.22 -22.30
C ARG A 120 8.27 4.74 -23.74
N LEU A 121 9.04 3.68 -24.00
CA LEU A 121 9.20 3.13 -25.35
C LEU A 121 7.92 2.47 -25.87
N LEU A 122 7.16 1.83 -24.99
CA LEU A 122 5.91 1.17 -25.33
C LEU A 122 4.71 2.12 -25.37
N GLY A 123 4.82 3.29 -24.73
CA GLY A 123 3.69 4.19 -24.49
C GLY A 123 2.68 3.64 -23.48
N TRP A 124 3.11 2.78 -22.56
CA TRP A 124 2.24 2.07 -21.62
C TRP A 124 2.30 2.67 -20.22
N SER A 125 1.21 2.51 -19.46
CA SER A 125 1.12 3.02 -18.09
C SER A 125 1.94 2.19 -17.11
N THR A 126 2.63 2.83 -16.17
CA THR A 126 3.29 2.16 -15.04
C THR A 126 2.33 1.99 -13.85
N GLU A 127 2.63 1.05 -12.96
CA GLU A 127 1.93 0.87 -11.67
C GLU A 127 0.41 0.65 -11.81
N TYR A 128 -0.02 0.01 -12.90
CA TYR A 128 -1.43 -0.19 -13.21
C TYR A 128 -2.13 -1.06 -12.16
N VAL A 129 -3.30 -0.63 -11.70
CA VAL A 129 -4.01 -1.28 -10.60
C VAL A 129 -5.09 -2.23 -11.13
N VAL A 130 -5.00 -3.50 -10.75
CA VAL A 130 -6.03 -4.52 -10.99
C VAL A 130 -6.74 -4.84 -9.67
N PRO A 131 -8.00 -4.41 -9.47
CA PRO A 131 -8.72 -4.67 -8.24
C PRO A 131 -9.08 -6.16 -8.13
N THR A 132 -8.94 -6.73 -6.93
CA THR A 132 -9.38 -8.11 -6.66
C THR A 132 -10.83 -8.20 -6.21
N LYS A 133 -11.47 -7.04 -5.98
CA LYS A 133 -12.86 -6.91 -5.51
C LYS A 133 -13.13 -7.66 -4.20
N GLY A 134 -12.12 -7.77 -3.32
CA GLY A 134 -12.30 -8.31 -1.97
C GLY A 134 -12.34 -9.84 -1.90
N LEU A 135 -11.83 -10.55 -2.92
CA LEU A 135 -11.79 -12.01 -2.92
C LEU A 135 -11.01 -12.57 -1.70
N PRO A 136 -11.57 -13.56 -0.98
CA PRO A 136 -10.90 -14.16 0.17
C PRO A 136 -9.49 -14.66 -0.16
N GLY A 137 -8.53 -14.31 0.71
CA GLY A 137 -7.13 -14.67 0.57
C GLY A 137 -6.35 -13.86 -0.48
N TYR A 138 -6.96 -12.93 -1.21
CA TYR A 138 -6.27 -12.00 -2.11
C TYR A 138 -6.05 -10.63 -1.43
N PRO A 139 -5.01 -9.86 -1.81
CA PRO A 139 -4.92 -8.45 -1.42
C PRO A 139 -6.08 -7.65 -2.03
N SER A 140 -6.32 -6.41 -1.62
CA SER A 140 -7.42 -5.58 -2.18
C SER A 140 -7.25 -5.27 -3.68
N HIS A 141 -6.01 -5.21 -4.14
CA HIS A 141 -5.63 -5.00 -5.54
C HIS A 141 -4.23 -5.56 -5.78
N TYR A 142 -3.94 -5.88 -7.04
CA TYR A 142 -2.58 -6.05 -7.53
C TYR A 142 -2.14 -4.81 -8.32
N LYS A 143 -0.83 -4.59 -8.34
CA LYS A 143 -0.19 -3.56 -9.15
C LYS A 143 0.70 -4.22 -10.18
N LEU A 144 0.63 -3.76 -11.41
CA LEU A 144 1.46 -4.21 -12.52
C LEU A 144 2.51 -3.14 -12.80
N ASP A 145 3.78 -3.52 -12.94
CA ASP A 145 4.85 -2.55 -13.12
C ASP A 145 4.64 -1.70 -14.38
N ILE A 146 4.23 -2.35 -15.48
CA ILE A 146 3.84 -1.73 -16.75
C ILE A 146 2.66 -2.53 -17.31
N ALA A 147 1.65 -1.86 -17.86
CA ALA A 147 0.51 -2.56 -18.45
C ALA A 147 -0.08 -1.84 -19.66
N ASN A 148 -0.58 -2.65 -20.59
CA ASN A 148 -1.55 -2.27 -21.62
C ASN A 148 -2.91 -2.92 -21.28
N PRO A 149 -3.85 -2.16 -20.70
CA PRO A 149 -5.15 -2.70 -20.31
C PRO A 149 -6.03 -3.11 -21.49
N GLU A 150 -5.95 -2.40 -22.61
CA GLU A 150 -6.73 -2.67 -23.81
C GLU A 150 -6.41 -4.06 -24.37
N ARG A 151 -5.13 -4.42 -24.37
CA ARG A 151 -4.62 -5.72 -24.83
C ARG A 151 -4.47 -6.75 -23.72
N ARG A 152 -4.78 -6.38 -22.47
CA ARG A 152 -4.56 -7.16 -21.24
C ARG A 152 -3.14 -7.75 -21.16
N ILE A 153 -2.13 -6.94 -21.43
CA ILE A 153 -0.73 -7.35 -21.25
C ILE A 153 -0.14 -6.65 -20.03
N ALA A 154 0.45 -7.45 -19.14
CA ALA A 154 1.20 -7.01 -17.98
C ALA A 154 2.68 -7.31 -18.21
N ILE A 155 3.55 -6.35 -17.92
CA ILE A 155 4.99 -6.56 -17.82
C ILE A 155 5.40 -6.30 -16.38
N GLU A 156 6.12 -7.26 -15.81
CA GLU A 156 6.71 -7.22 -14.49
C GLU A 156 8.24 -7.18 -14.65
N VAL A 157 8.88 -6.17 -14.07
CA VAL A 157 10.32 -5.98 -14.16
C VAL A 157 10.92 -6.23 -12.78
N ASP A 158 11.28 -7.49 -12.54
CA ASP A 158 11.78 -7.94 -11.26
C ASP A 158 13.22 -7.45 -11.01
N GLY A 159 13.44 -6.91 -9.82
CA GLY A 159 14.77 -6.81 -9.20
C GLY A 159 14.97 -8.00 -8.28
N GLN A 160 16.08 -8.74 -8.43
CA GLN A 160 16.46 -9.95 -7.67
C GLN A 160 15.45 -10.31 -6.58
N SER A 161 14.47 -11.13 -6.93
CA SER A 161 13.50 -11.65 -5.98
C SER A 161 14.30 -12.46 -4.96
N HIS A 162 14.48 -11.94 -3.74
CA HIS A 162 15.03 -12.72 -2.65
C HIS A 162 14.22 -14.03 -2.57
N SER A 163 14.90 -15.14 -2.82
CA SER A 163 14.41 -16.47 -3.19
C SER A 163 13.68 -17.21 -2.06
N SER A 164 12.97 -16.50 -1.19
CA SER A 164 12.15 -17.12 -0.17
C SER A 164 10.94 -17.81 -0.81
N LYS A 165 10.61 -19.02 -0.31
CA LYS A 165 9.45 -19.80 -0.76
C LYS A 165 8.14 -19.00 -0.69
N ALA A 166 8.02 -18.11 0.30
CA ALA A 166 6.84 -17.28 0.51
C ALA A 166 6.65 -16.19 -0.57
N VAL A 167 7.73 -15.58 -1.07
CA VAL A 167 7.66 -14.60 -2.17
C VAL A 167 7.23 -15.29 -3.46
N ARG A 168 7.86 -16.41 -3.79
CA ARG A 168 7.51 -17.21 -4.96
C ARG A 168 6.03 -17.65 -4.96
N ALA A 169 5.52 -18.07 -3.80
CA ALA A 169 4.11 -18.44 -3.67
C ALA A 169 3.15 -17.26 -3.94
N LYS A 170 3.51 -16.05 -3.51
CA LYS A 170 2.73 -14.83 -3.80
C LYS A 170 2.77 -14.47 -5.28
N ASP A 171 3.93 -14.57 -5.92
CA ASP A 171 4.08 -14.23 -7.34
C ASP A 171 3.31 -15.22 -8.23
N ILE A 172 3.34 -16.52 -7.91
CA ILE A 172 2.52 -17.53 -8.58
C ILE A 172 1.03 -17.20 -8.40
N LYS A 173 0.61 -16.85 -7.17
CA LYS A 173 -0.79 -16.48 -6.90
C LYS A 173 -1.23 -15.23 -7.66
N LYS A 174 -0.37 -14.21 -7.75
CA LYS A 174 -0.63 -13.00 -8.54
C LYS A 174 -0.76 -13.35 -10.03
N THR A 175 0.16 -14.15 -10.56
CA THR A 175 0.17 -14.56 -11.97
C THR A 175 -1.12 -15.29 -12.34
N ARG A 176 -1.48 -16.34 -11.59
CA ARG A 176 -2.72 -17.09 -11.83
C ARG A 176 -3.96 -16.19 -11.80
N PHE A 177 -4.07 -15.32 -10.80
CA PHE A 177 -5.19 -14.40 -10.69
C PHE A 177 -5.36 -13.50 -11.92
N LEU A 178 -4.25 -13.04 -12.50
CA LEU A 178 -4.22 -12.18 -13.68
C LEU A 178 -4.57 -13.00 -14.94
N GLU A 179 -3.96 -14.17 -15.10
CA GLU A 179 -4.23 -15.10 -16.21
C GLU A 179 -5.70 -15.53 -16.26
N ASP A 180 -6.30 -15.86 -15.11
CA ASP A 180 -7.73 -16.18 -14.97
C ASP A 180 -8.64 -15.02 -15.44
N ARG A 181 -8.10 -13.79 -15.49
CA ARG A 181 -8.78 -12.59 -15.98
C ARG A 181 -8.36 -12.21 -17.40
N GLY A 182 -7.73 -13.13 -18.11
CA GLY A 182 -7.29 -12.97 -19.49
C GLY A 182 -6.09 -12.05 -19.65
N TRP A 183 -5.33 -11.80 -18.60
CA TRP A 183 -4.07 -11.09 -18.73
C TRP A 183 -2.95 -12.02 -19.19
N THR A 184 -2.11 -11.53 -20.10
CA THR A 184 -0.82 -12.14 -20.41
C THR A 184 0.24 -11.46 -19.56
N VAL A 185 0.99 -12.22 -18.77
CA VAL A 185 2.01 -11.68 -17.84
C VAL A 185 3.41 -12.02 -18.34
N LEU A 186 4.17 -11.00 -18.76
CA LEU A 186 5.57 -11.11 -19.14
C LEU A 186 6.47 -10.67 -17.99
N ARG A 187 7.55 -11.41 -17.74
CA ARG A 187 8.53 -11.10 -16.68
C ARG A 187 9.92 -10.92 -17.26
N PHE A 188 10.57 -9.82 -16.93
CA PHE A 188 11.95 -9.54 -17.28
C PHE A 188 12.75 -9.15 -16.04
N ARG A 189 14.03 -9.53 -15.98
CA ARG A 189 14.93 -9.04 -14.95
C ARG A 189 15.37 -7.63 -15.30
N ASN A 190 15.59 -6.79 -14.27
CA ASN A 190 16.19 -5.46 -14.45
C ASN A 190 17.45 -5.49 -15.34
N ALA A 191 18.30 -6.49 -15.17
CA ALA A 191 19.54 -6.62 -15.91
C ALA A 191 19.35 -7.04 -17.38
N GLU A 192 18.23 -7.67 -17.74
CA GLU A 192 17.89 -7.99 -19.13
C GLU A 192 17.44 -6.72 -19.85
N VAL A 193 16.55 -5.94 -19.23
CA VAL A 193 16.08 -4.66 -19.77
C VAL A 193 17.24 -3.68 -20.00
N LEU A 194 18.20 -3.63 -19.09
CA LEU A 194 19.34 -2.71 -19.19
C LEU A 194 20.42 -3.17 -20.16
N ARG A 195 20.63 -4.48 -20.34
CA ARG A 195 21.73 -5.02 -21.15
C ARG A 195 21.32 -5.45 -22.54
N ASN A 196 20.06 -5.85 -22.73
CA ASN A 196 19.56 -6.36 -24.00
C ASN A 196 18.10 -5.94 -24.23
N LEU A 197 17.91 -4.63 -24.36
CA LEU A 197 16.60 -4.02 -24.54
C LEU A 197 15.91 -4.47 -25.84
N SER A 198 16.67 -4.69 -26.91
CA SER A 198 16.13 -5.14 -28.20
C SER A 198 15.45 -6.50 -28.09
N ALA A 199 16.09 -7.48 -27.42
CA ALA A 199 15.49 -8.80 -27.20
C ALA A 199 14.22 -8.72 -26.34
N VAL A 200 14.20 -7.84 -25.34
CA VAL A 200 13.00 -7.60 -24.51
C VAL A 200 11.85 -7.05 -25.36
N LEU A 201 12.12 -6.04 -26.21
CA LEU A 201 11.10 -5.46 -27.08
C LEU A 201 10.58 -6.47 -28.10
N GLN A 202 11.45 -7.32 -28.66
CA GLN A 202 11.06 -8.39 -29.57
C GLN A 202 10.10 -9.39 -28.90
N ALA A 203 10.45 -9.87 -27.70
CA ALA A 203 9.58 -10.77 -26.94
C ALA A 203 8.20 -10.15 -26.63
N ILE A 204 8.16 -8.83 -26.36
CA ILE A 204 6.90 -8.11 -26.15
C ILE A 204 6.08 -8.03 -27.45
N GLN A 205 6.73 -7.77 -28.60
CA GLN A 205 6.07 -7.73 -29.91
C GLN A 205 5.49 -9.09 -30.33
N GLU A 206 6.21 -10.18 -30.05
CA GLU A 206 5.72 -11.54 -30.29
C GLU A 206 4.46 -11.83 -29.44
N ALA A 207 4.49 -11.47 -28.16
CA ALA A 207 3.33 -11.61 -27.28
C ALA A 207 2.13 -10.76 -27.76
N LEU A 208 2.36 -9.53 -28.24
CA LEU A 208 1.33 -8.68 -28.84
C LEU A 208 0.71 -9.30 -30.10
N SER A 209 1.53 -9.92 -30.94
CA SER A 209 1.06 -10.60 -32.16
C SER A 209 0.17 -11.79 -31.82
N SER A 210 0.56 -12.60 -30.81
CA SER A 210 -0.23 -13.76 -30.37
C SER A 210 -1.56 -13.40 -29.69
N THR A 211 -1.64 -12.26 -28.99
CA THR A 211 -2.87 -11.83 -28.31
C THR A 211 -3.91 -11.26 -29.26
N THR A 212 -3.49 -10.70 -30.40
CA THR A 212 -4.40 -10.14 -31.42
C THR A 212 -5.25 -11.23 -32.09
N SER A 213 -4.82 -12.50 -32.10
CA SER A 213 -5.62 -13.62 -32.62
C SER A 213 -6.71 -14.10 -31.65
N ARG A 214 -6.72 -13.62 -30.40
CA ARG A 214 -7.69 -14.00 -29.37
C ARG A 214 -8.73 -12.89 -29.27
N GLN A 215 -9.69 -12.89 -30.19
CA GLN A 215 -10.75 -11.87 -30.22
C GLN A 215 -11.47 -11.78 -28.86
N PRO A 216 -11.84 -10.57 -28.39
CA PRO A 216 -12.69 -10.44 -27.21
C PRO A 216 -14.04 -11.12 -27.50
N PRO A 217 -14.70 -11.75 -26.51
CA PRO A 217 -16.10 -12.13 -26.70
C PRO A 217 -16.89 -10.86 -27.01
N GLU A 218 -17.61 -10.85 -28.14
CA GLU A 218 -18.52 -9.78 -28.50
C GLU A 218 -19.47 -9.54 -27.32
N THR A 219 -19.44 -8.32 -26.78
CA THR A 219 -20.49 -7.81 -25.90
C THR A 219 -21.78 -7.78 -26.70
N THR A 220 -22.61 -8.81 -26.57
CA THR A 220 -24.00 -8.76 -26.99
C THR A 220 -24.68 -7.69 -26.14
N SER A 221 -24.87 -6.51 -26.72
CA SER A 221 -25.72 -5.46 -26.19
C SER A 221 -27.15 -6.02 -26.06
N PRO A 222 -27.91 -5.65 -25.01
CA PRO A 222 -29.27 -6.14 -24.84
C PRO A 222 -30.15 -5.62 -25.98
N MET A 223 -30.87 -6.54 -26.62
CA MET A 223 -31.90 -6.22 -27.61
C MET A 223 -32.91 -5.23 -27.02
N ASP A 224 -33.11 -4.13 -27.75
CA ASP A 224 -34.25 -3.23 -27.61
C ASP A 224 -35.54 -4.03 -27.71
N CYS A 225 -36.35 -4.01 -26.65
CA CYS A 225 -37.73 -4.46 -26.69
C CYS A 225 -38.63 -3.23 -26.79
N SER A 226 -38.86 -2.79 -28.02
CA SER A 226 -39.93 -1.83 -28.33
C SER A 226 -41.17 -2.57 -28.83
N SER A 227 -42.31 -2.21 -28.23
CA SER A 227 -43.70 -2.27 -28.71
C SER A 227 -44.35 -3.63 -28.97
N THR A 228 -45.47 -3.90 -28.29
CA THR A 228 -46.80 -4.08 -28.94
C THR A 228 -47.93 -3.89 -27.90
N THR A 229 -48.98 -3.22 -28.36
CA THR A 229 -50.23 -2.78 -27.74
C THR A 229 -51.32 -3.87 -27.60
N ALA A 230 -52.24 -3.62 -26.66
CA ALA A 230 -53.71 -3.79 -26.70
C ALA A 230 -54.43 -5.14 -26.49
N THR A 231 -55.59 -4.98 -25.80
CA THR A 231 -56.83 -5.79 -25.72
C THR A 231 -56.79 -6.99 -24.75
N ALA A 232 -57.74 -7.20 -23.83
CA ALA A 232 -59.11 -6.72 -23.64
C ALA A 232 -59.44 -6.48 -22.15
#